data_AF-V4BVX3-F1
#
_entry.id   AF-V4BVX3-F1
#
_cell.length_a   1.000
_cell.length_b   1.000
_cell.length_c   1.000
_cell.angle_alpha   90.00
_cell.angle_beta   90.00
_cell.angle_gamma   90.00
#
_symmetry.space_group_name_H-M   'P 1'
#
loop_
_entity.id
_entity.type
_entity.pdbx_description
1 polymer ?
#
loop_
_entity_poly.entity_id
_entity_poly.type
_entity_poly.pdbx_seq_one_letter_code
_entity_poly.pdbx_strand_id
1 'polypeptide(L)'
;SSSLLGNRIKYIASSSFLSLESLSHLYFDAFYMCGYVRHYEQCSPWGDGISSQEDLLENRILRVMIWVVAVLACFGNSAVILGRFLIREDNQIHSFFIKNLSLADLIMGIYLMIIASQDLNYRGVYLVYDIEWRNSWACDLSGILTTLSSEVSVLTLTLITFDRYMCITYPLSLRKRNIRLACTIIIVIWTISVLLSVLPTLGLSYFGSYFYRNNAVCVPLLLHEPWSNGWEYSVFMFVGLNLVSFAFISYAYCSMFFSIRQSRMVLRSTHVDHERSLMKRFSLIVITDFICWMPIICLKLAALGGLDIRGNLYSWIVIFILPVNSALNPLLYTLTTKVFKQTFWNRLYNIICRRNV
;
A
#
# COMPACT_ATOMS: atom_id res chain seq x y z
N SER A 1 11.14 2.18 39.68
CA SER A 1 11.11 1.50 38.36
C SER A 1 11.75 0.14 38.49
N SER A 2 11.19 -0.89 37.84
CA SER A 2 11.77 -2.23 37.81
C SER A 2 11.88 -2.72 36.37
N SER A 3 13.04 -3.27 36.03
CA SER A 3 13.32 -3.85 34.71
C SER A 3 13.32 -5.37 34.78
N LEU A 4 12.49 -5.99 33.96
CA LEU A 4 12.44 -7.43 33.75
C LEU A 4 13.00 -7.82 32.37
N LEU A 5 13.74 -6.91 31.72
CA LEU A 5 14.36 -7.14 30.42
C LEU A 5 15.39 -8.29 30.48
N GLY A 6 15.43 -9.12 29.44
CA GLY A 6 16.38 -10.22 29.25
C GLY A 6 16.09 -11.47 30.08
N ASN A 7 14.88 -11.61 30.64
CA ASN A 7 14.55 -12.72 31.52
C ASN A 7 13.79 -13.84 30.81
N ARG A 8 14.00 -15.09 31.20
CA ARG A 8 13.26 -16.26 30.65
C ARG A 8 11.91 -16.47 31.34
N ILE A 9 11.21 -15.40 31.70
CA ILE A 9 9.95 -15.49 32.43
C ILE A 9 8.83 -15.85 31.44
N LYS A 10 8.26 -17.04 31.59
CA LYS A 10 7.18 -17.55 30.72
C LYS A 10 5.78 -17.33 31.29
N TYR A 11 5.68 -17.08 32.59
CA TYR A 11 4.41 -16.93 33.29
C TYR A 11 4.57 -15.94 34.43
N ILE A 12 3.66 -14.98 34.53
CA ILE A 12 3.57 -14.04 35.63
C ILE A 12 2.17 -14.12 36.20
N ALA A 13 2.04 -14.41 37.50
CA ALA A 13 0.75 -14.35 38.15
C ALA A 13 0.30 -12.89 38.22
N SER A 14 -0.98 -12.61 37.97
CA SER A 14 -1.56 -11.26 38.10
C SER A 14 -1.38 -10.67 39.51
N SER A 15 -1.21 -11.54 40.52
CA SER A 15 -0.92 -11.15 41.91
C SER A 15 0.55 -10.84 42.19
N SER A 16 1.47 -11.14 41.28
CA SER A 16 2.92 -10.95 41.48
C SER A 16 3.33 -9.50 41.71
N PHE A 17 2.46 -8.54 41.32
CA PHE A 17 2.74 -7.11 41.45
C PHE A 17 1.73 -6.38 42.35
N LEU A 18 0.80 -7.07 43.02
CA LEU A 18 -0.20 -6.43 43.89
C LEU A 18 0.39 -5.76 45.14
N SER A 19 1.57 -6.20 45.59
CA SER A 19 2.22 -5.71 46.82
C SER A 19 3.29 -4.64 46.59
N LEU A 20 3.45 -4.13 45.37
CA LEU A 20 4.52 -3.20 44.98
C LEU A 20 3.99 -1.76 44.84
N GLU A 21 3.46 -1.20 45.93
CA GLU A 21 2.76 0.10 45.96
C GLU A 21 3.58 1.31 45.49
N SER A 22 4.92 1.22 45.41
CA SER A 22 5.81 2.31 44.98
C SER A 22 6.32 2.17 43.53
N LEU A 23 5.85 1.18 42.79
CA LEU A 23 6.37 0.87 41.47
C LEU A 23 5.69 1.72 40.38
N SER A 24 6.34 2.78 39.91
CA SER A 24 5.77 3.67 38.88
C SER A 24 5.94 3.19 37.44
N HIS A 25 6.98 2.39 37.16
CA HIS A 25 7.35 1.96 35.79
C HIS A 25 7.86 0.52 35.77
N LEU A 26 7.34 -0.27 34.83
CA LEU A 26 7.76 -1.64 34.53
C LEU A 26 8.28 -1.77 33.09
N TYR A 27 9.41 -2.44 32.93
CA TYR A 27 9.95 -2.80 31.63
C TYR A 27 9.89 -4.32 31.45
N PHE A 28 9.21 -4.78 30.40
CA PHE A 28 9.12 -6.17 29.97
C PHE A 28 9.82 -6.39 28.63
N ASP A 29 10.05 -7.66 28.32
CA ASP A 29 10.59 -8.08 27.02
C ASP A 29 9.56 -8.02 25.89
N ALA A 30 8.26 -8.06 26.21
CA ALA A 30 7.20 -8.13 25.20
C ALA A 30 5.90 -7.45 25.64
N PHE A 31 5.21 -6.84 24.66
CA PHE A 31 4.00 -6.04 24.87
C PHE A 31 2.89 -6.79 25.62
N TYR A 32 2.64 -8.06 25.28
CA TYR A 32 1.61 -8.88 25.95
C TYR A 32 1.83 -9.02 27.47
N MET A 33 3.08 -8.90 27.95
CA MET A 33 3.39 -9.01 29.38
C MET A 33 2.84 -7.84 30.19
N CYS A 34 2.60 -6.69 29.56
CA CYS A 34 1.89 -5.57 30.19
C CYS A 34 0.44 -5.93 30.57
N GLY A 35 -0.14 -6.97 29.97
CA GLY A 35 -1.48 -7.45 30.30
C GLY A 35 -1.61 -8.05 31.69
N TYR A 36 -0.50 -8.47 32.31
CA TYR A 36 -0.47 -9.00 33.67
C TYR A 36 -0.41 -7.90 34.74
N VAL A 37 -0.25 -6.64 34.34
CA VAL A 37 0.00 -5.49 35.24
C VAL A 37 -0.92 -4.31 34.95
N ARG A 38 -2.20 -4.61 34.65
CA ARG A 38 -3.25 -3.62 34.30
C ARG A 38 -3.46 -2.49 35.32
N HIS A 39 -2.99 -2.64 36.56
CA HIS A 39 -3.15 -1.64 37.63
C HIS A 39 -2.07 -0.55 37.66
N TYR A 40 -1.02 -0.67 36.83
CA TYR A 40 0.08 0.31 36.81
C TYR A 40 0.01 1.15 35.54
N GLU A 41 0.11 2.48 35.71
CA GLU A 41 -0.11 3.45 34.63
C GLU A 41 0.94 3.40 33.51
N GLN A 42 2.14 2.84 33.74
CA GLN A 42 3.24 2.92 32.79
C GLN A 42 4.01 1.59 32.65
N CYS A 43 3.77 0.90 31.54
CA CYS A 43 4.40 -0.37 31.17
C CYS A 43 5.04 -0.29 29.79
N SER A 44 6.29 -0.75 29.68
CA SER A 44 7.09 -0.78 28.44
C SER A 44 7.40 -2.22 28.04
N PRO A 45 7.45 -2.59 26.74
CA PRO A 45 7.22 -1.73 25.57
C PRO A 45 5.76 -1.34 25.43
N TRP A 46 5.53 -0.15 24.87
CA TRP A 46 4.20 0.49 24.75
C TRP A 46 3.33 -0.11 23.63
N GLY A 47 3.83 -1.11 22.91
CA GLY A 47 3.20 -1.72 21.74
C GLY A 47 4.10 -1.62 20.51
N ASP A 48 3.53 -1.88 19.34
CA ASP A 48 4.17 -1.73 18.03
C ASP A 48 4.05 -0.29 17.47
N GLY A 49 3.56 0.66 18.29
CA GLY A 49 3.29 2.04 17.90
C GLY A 49 1.99 2.24 17.12
N ILE A 50 1.18 1.18 16.93
CA ILE A 50 -0.14 1.23 16.27
C ILE A 50 -1.26 0.81 17.22
N SER A 51 -0.98 -0.23 18.01
CA SER A 51 -1.95 -0.90 18.85
C SER A 51 -1.90 -0.41 20.29
N SER A 52 -3.04 -0.47 20.97
CA SER A 52 -3.13 -0.27 22.42
C SER A 52 -3.41 -1.60 23.12
N GLN A 53 -3.51 -1.58 24.45
CA GLN A 53 -3.88 -2.77 25.23
C GLN A 53 -5.30 -3.26 24.88
N GLU A 54 -6.18 -2.35 24.50
CA GLU A 54 -7.59 -2.64 24.25
C GLU A 54 -7.87 -2.88 22.77
N ASP A 55 -7.18 -2.18 21.88
CA ASP A 55 -7.55 -2.09 20.47
C ASP A 55 -6.37 -2.33 19.53
N LEU A 56 -6.63 -3.00 18.41
CA LEU A 56 -5.66 -3.23 17.33
C LEU A 56 -5.21 -1.90 16.72
N LEU A 57 -6.14 -0.97 16.50
CA LEU A 57 -5.84 0.39 16.07
C LEU A 57 -6.19 1.36 17.20
N GLU A 58 -5.21 1.98 17.86
CA GLU A 58 -5.49 2.89 18.98
C GLU A 58 -6.33 4.10 18.52
N ASN A 59 -6.00 4.70 17.38
CA ASN A 59 -6.61 5.96 16.94
C ASN A 59 -8.00 5.77 16.29
N ARG A 60 -9.04 6.33 16.93
CA ARG A 60 -10.43 6.28 16.44
C ARG A 60 -10.61 6.87 15.03
N ILE A 61 -9.86 7.91 14.66
CA ILE A 61 -9.94 8.50 13.32
C ILE A 61 -9.42 7.50 12.29
N LEU A 62 -8.29 6.86 12.56
CA LEU A 62 -7.71 5.85 11.67
C LEU A 62 -8.61 4.62 11.52
N ARG A 63 -9.33 4.21 12.58
CA ARG A 63 -10.37 3.16 12.51
C ARG A 63 -11.50 3.50 11.54
N VAL A 64 -11.95 4.75 11.50
CA VAL A 64 -12.97 5.16 10.53
C VAL A 64 -12.36 5.24 9.12
N MET A 65 -11.16 5.80 9.00
CA MET A 65 -10.49 5.97 7.71
C MET A 65 -10.17 4.64 7.03
N ILE A 66 -9.76 3.60 7.76
CA ILE A 66 -9.45 2.30 7.15
C ILE A 66 -10.68 1.70 6.46
N TRP A 67 -11.87 1.78 7.07
CA TRP A 67 -13.13 1.36 6.43
C TRP A 67 -13.46 2.19 5.19
N VAL A 68 -13.30 3.51 5.27
CA VAL A 68 -13.55 4.41 4.13
C VAL A 68 -12.62 4.09 2.96
N VAL A 69 -11.32 3.98 3.21
CA VAL A 69 -10.32 3.69 2.18
C VAL A 69 -10.53 2.28 1.60
N ALA A 70 -10.80 1.28 2.44
CA ALA A 70 -11.08 -0.09 2.00
C ALA A 70 -12.28 -0.18 1.05
N VAL A 71 -13.40 0.44 1.42
CA VAL A 71 -14.62 0.46 0.60
C VAL A 71 -14.39 1.22 -0.70
N LEU A 72 -13.76 2.39 -0.64
CA LEU A 72 -13.45 3.18 -1.84
C LEU A 72 -12.51 2.44 -2.79
N ALA A 73 -11.46 1.80 -2.27
CA ALA A 73 -10.53 0.99 -3.06
C ALA A 73 -11.26 -0.20 -3.71
N CYS A 74 -12.05 -0.95 -2.95
CA CYS A 74 -12.75 -2.12 -3.46
C CYS A 74 -13.80 -1.75 -4.52
N PHE A 75 -14.70 -0.82 -4.19
CA PHE A 75 -15.79 -0.42 -5.07
C PHE A 75 -15.26 0.34 -6.30
N GLY A 76 -14.36 1.30 -6.08
CA GLY A 76 -13.80 2.12 -7.15
C GLY A 76 -13.05 1.28 -8.18
N ASN A 77 -12.15 0.40 -7.74
CA ASN A 77 -11.37 -0.42 -8.66
C ASN A 77 -12.22 -1.49 -9.36
N SER A 78 -13.20 -2.09 -8.66
CA SER A 78 -14.17 -2.99 -9.28
C SER A 78 -14.98 -2.29 -10.38
N ALA A 79 -15.45 -1.07 -10.11
CA ALA A 79 -16.19 -0.26 -11.09
C ALA A 79 -15.33 0.10 -12.32
N VAL A 80 -14.03 0.40 -12.13
CA VAL A 80 -13.10 0.65 -13.23
C VAL A 80 -12.92 -0.60 -14.10
N ILE A 81 -12.69 -1.76 -13.47
CA ILE A 81 -12.54 -3.04 -14.18
C ILE A 81 -13.80 -3.34 -15.00
N LEU A 82 -14.97 -3.30 -14.37
CA LEU A 82 -16.26 -3.54 -15.04
C LEU A 82 -16.51 -2.53 -16.15
N GLY A 83 -16.30 -1.24 -15.88
CA GLY A 83 -16.47 -0.17 -16.85
C GLY A 83 -15.61 -0.36 -18.11
N ARG A 84 -14.35 -0.77 -17.94
CA ARG A 84 -13.40 -1.05 -19.03
C ARG A 84 -13.69 -2.36 -19.78
N PHE A 85 -14.43 -3.30 -19.19
CA PHE A 85 -14.94 -4.48 -19.91
C PHE A 85 -16.20 -4.15 -20.72
N LEU A 86 -17.07 -3.29 -20.19
CA LEU A 86 -18.35 -2.94 -20.80
C LEU A 86 -18.22 -1.87 -21.88
N ILE A 87 -17.24 -0.97 -21.76
CA ILE A 87 -17.00 0.14 -22.69
C ILE A 87 -15.75 -0.17 -23.49
N ARG A 88 -15.89 -0.27 -24.81
CA ARG A 88 -14.76 -0.50 -25.71
C ARG A 88 -13.97 0.79 -25.85
N GLU A 89 -12.70 0.73 -25.45
CA GLU A 89 -11.74 1.83 -25.57
C GLU A 89 -10.89 1.66 -26.84
N ASP A 90 -10.54 2.76 -27.49
CA ASP A 90 -9.75 2.72 -28.73
C ASP A 90 -8.34 2.15 -28.48
N ASN A 91 -7.75 2.47 -27.32
CA ASN A 91 -6.44 1.94 -26.93
C ASN A 91 -6.58 0.74 -25.99
N GLN A 92 -6.68 -0.44 -26.60
CA GLN A 92 -6.85 -1.73 -25.89
C GLN A 92 -5.71 -2.06 -24.93
N ILE A 93 -4.45 -1.74 -25.28
CA ILE A 93 -3.28 -2.00 -24.43
C ILE A 93 -3.29 -1.06 -23.22
N HIS A 94 -3.60 0.22 -23.44
CA HIS A 94 -3.76 1.15 -22.33
C HIS A 94 -4.88 0.71 -21.38
N SER A 95 -6.03 0.31 -21.93
CA SER A 95 -7.13 -0.23 -21.14
C SER A 95 -6.73 -1.51 -20.39
N PHE A 96 -5.86 -2.34 -20.95
CA PHE A 96 -5.34 -3.53 -20.29
C PHE A 96 -4.47 -3.18 -19.08
N PHE A 97 -3.54 -2.23 -19.20
CA PHE A 97 -2.72 -1.80 -18.06
C PHE A 97 -3.53 -1.16 -16.93
N ILE A 98 -4.56 -0.36 -17.26
CA ILE A 98 -5.44 0.21 -16.22
C ILE A 98 -6.25 -0.89 -15.51
N LYS A 99 -6.73 -1.90 -16.23
CA LYS A 99 -7.37 -3.07 -15.59
C LYS A 99 -6.42 -3.81 -14.67
N ASN A 100 -5.15 -3.97 -15.07
CA ASN A 100 -4.13 -4.59 -14.22
C ASN A 100 -3.87 -3.79 -12.95
N LEU A 101 -3.71 -2.47 -13.09
CA LEU A 101 -3.48 -1.57 -11.96
C LEU A 101 -4.66 -1.60 -10.98
N SER A 102 -5.90 -1.53 -11.48
CA SER A 102 -7.09 -1.70 -10.65
C SER A 102 -7.20 -3.08 -9.99
N LEU A 103 -6.68 -4.14 -10.61
CA LEU A 103 -6.63 -5.46 -9.98
C LEU A 103 -5.65 -5.46 -8.80
N ALA A 104 -4.47 -4.86 -8.95
CA ALA A 104 -3.53 -4.70 -7.85
C ALA A 104 -4.14 -3.86 -6.72
N ASP A 105 -4.71 -2.70 -7.01
CA ASP A 105 -5.34 -1.83 -5.99
C ASP A 105 -6.58 -2.46 -5.31
N LEU A 106 -7.28 -3.37 -5.99
CA LEU A 106 -8.34 -4.16 -5.37
C LEU A 106 -7.78 -5.11 -4.29
N ILE A 107 -6.59 -5.67 -4.50
CA ILE A 107 -5.89 -6.49 -3.50
C ILE A 107 -5.56 -5.66 -2.26
N MET A 108 -5.08 -4.41 -2.43
CA MET A 108 -4.92 -3.47 -1.30
C MET A 108 -6.24 -3.28 -0.55
N GLY A 109 -7.34 -3.05 -1.27
CA GLY A 109 -8.67 -2.92 -0.68
C GLY A 109 -9.08 -4.15 0.15
N ILE A 110 -8.84 -5.36 -0.36
CA ILE A 110 -9.12 -6.62 0.35
C ILE A 110 -8.26 -6.73 1.61
N TYR A 111 -6.96 -6.41 1.53
CA TYR A 111 -6.09 -6.36 2.70
C TYR A 111 -6.63 -5.42 3.78
N LEU A 112 -7.05 -4.19 3.42
CA LEU A 112 -7.61 -3.25 4.38
C LEU A 112 -8.93 -3.74 4.99
N MET A 113 -9.77 -4.43 4.22
CA MET A 113 -10.98 -5.07 4.74
C MET A 113 -10.66 -6.14 5.78
N ILE A 114 -9.59 -6.92 5.58
CA ILE A 114 -9.13 -7.91 6.57
C ILE A 114 -8.72 -7.19 7.86
N ILE A 115 -7.82 -6.20 7.79
CA ILE A 115 -7.36 -5.47 8.98
C ILE A 115 -8.52 -4.77 9.70
N ALA A 116 -9.41 -4.09 8.96
CA ALA A 116 -10.57 -3.41 9.52
C ALA A 116 -11.55 -4.38 10.20
N SER A 117 -11.72 -5.58 9.64
CA SER A 117 -12.53 -6.64 10.28
C SER A 117 -11.90 -7.15 11.57
N GLN A 118 -10.58 -7.29 11.61
CA GLN A 118 -9.87 -7.80 12.80
C GLN A 118 -9.81 -6.76 13.91
N ASP A 119 -9.68 -5.47 13.57
CA ASP A 119 -9.82 -4.37 14.54
C ASP A 119 -11.20 -4.40 15.22
N LEU A 120 -12.28 -4.69 14.48
CA LEU A 120 -13.61 -4.85 15.06
C LEU A 120 -13.72 -6.10 15.96
N ASN A 121 -13.12 -7.22 15.55
CA ASN A 121 -13.20 -8.48 16.30
C ASN A 121 -12.47 -8.41 17.64
N TYR A 122 -11.31 -7.76 17.67
CA TYR A 122 -10.44 -7.70 18.85
C TYR A 122 -10.68 -6.48 19.74
N ARG A 123 -11.77 -5.75 19.52
CA ARG A 123 -12.04 -4.49 20.19
C ARG A 123 -12.20 -4.65 21.70
N GLY A 124 -11.50 -3.83 22.47
CA GLY A 124 -11.49 -3.89 23.94
C GLY A 124 -10.67 -5.04 24.55
N VAL A 125 -10.13 -5.96 23.73
CA VAL A 125 -9.46 -7.19 24.19
C VAL A 125 -8.19 -7.52 23.40
N TYR A 126 -7.67 -6.60 22.58
CA TYR A 126 -6.61 -6.88 21.61
C TYR A 126 -5.35 -7.49 22.24
N LEU A 127 -4.91 -7.02 23.40
CA LEU A 127 -3.69 -7.51 24.06
C LEU A 127 -3.69 -9.03 24.34
N VAL A 128 -4.87 -9.62 24.54
CA VAL A 128 -4.99 -11.07 24.78
C VAL A 128 -4.76 -11.86 23.48
N TYR A 129 -5.18 -11.30 22.35
CA TYR A 129 -5.14 -11.94 21.05
C TYR A 129 -3.98 -11.50 20.17
N ASP A 130 -3.18 -10.50 20.57
CA ASP A 130 -2.08 -9.93 19.79
C ASP A 130 -1.13 -11.01 19.23
N ILE A 131 -0.66 -11.93 20.07
CA ILE A 131 0.23 -13.02 19.64
C ILE A 131 -0.49 -13.97 18.69
N GLU A 132 -1.73 -14.34 19.01
CA GLU A 132 -2.52 -15.28 18.20
C GLU A 132 -2.79 -14.69 16.81
N TRP A 133 -3.21 -13.43 16.75
CA TRP A 133 -3.45 -12.69 15.51
C TRP A 133 -2.17 -12.58 14.70
N ARG A 134 -1.08 -12.05 15.29
CA ARG A 134 0.18 -11.85 14.57
C ARG A 134 0.83 -13.17 14.15
N ASN A 135 0.63 -14.27 14.88
CA ASN A 135 1.11 -15.62 14.52
C ASN A 135 0.13 -16.41 13.63
N SER A 136 -1.02 -15.85 13.28
CA SER A 136 -1.98 -16.49 12.40
C SER A 136 -1.50 -16.52 10.93
N TRP A 137 -2.02 -17.47 10.16
CA TRP A 137 -1.84 -17.49 8.70
C TRP A 137 -2.50 -16.27 8.03
N ALA A 138 -3.52 -15.69 8.66
CA ALA A 138 -4.22 -14.52 8.15
C ALA A 138 -3.34 -13.26 8.19
N CYS A 139 -2.50 -13.09 9.22
CA CYS A 139 -1.53 -11.99 9.26
C CYS A 139 -0.44 -12.15 8.19
N ASP A 140 0.09 -13.36 7.99
CA ASP A 140 1.04 -13.63 6.90
C ASP A 140 0.42 -13.34 5.54
N LEU A 141 -0.84 -13.77 5.32
CA LEU A 141 -1.57 -13.48 4.10
C LEU A 141 -1.77 -11.97 3.92
N SER A 142 -2.16 -11.24 4.96
CA SER A 142 -2.29 -9.77 4.92
C SER A 142 -0.98 -9.11 4.48
N GLY A 143 0.15 -9.55 5.03
CA GLY A 143 1.49 -9.09 4.66
C GLY A 143 1.87 -9.40 3.20
N ILE A 144 1.52 -10.59 2.71
CA ILE A 144 1.69 -10.95 1.29
C ILE A 144 0.82 -10.05 0.41
N LEU A 145 -0.46 -9.85 0.75
CA LEU A 145 -1.39 -9.06 -0.06
C LEU A 145 -0.98 -7.59 -0.15
N THR A 146 -0.61 -6.97 0.97
CA THR A 146 -0.15 -5.56 0.97
C THR A 146 1.13 -5.40 0.15
N THR A 147 2.10 -6.33 0.27
CA THR A 147 3.37 -6.26 -0.49
C THR A 147 3.11 -6.52 -1.97
N LEU A 148 2.33 -7.55 -2.30
CA LEU A 148 2.01 -7.89 -3.69
C LEU A 148 1.30 -6.73 -4.39
N SER A 149 0.32 -6.14 -3.72
CA SER A 149 -0.42 -5.00 -4.26
C SER A 149 0.49 -3.79 -4.50
N SER A 150 1.35 -3.42 -3.55
CA SER A 150 2.21 -2.24 -3.69
C SER A 150 3.20 -2.41 -4.85
N GLU A 151 3.84 -3.56 -4.94
CA GLU A 151 4.87 -3.82 -5.96
C GLU A 151 4.28 -3.90 -7.37
N VAL A 152 3.17 -4.63 -7.55
CA VAL A 152 2.52 -4.73 -8.86
C VAL A 152 2.03 -3.36 -9.31
N SER A 153 1.48 -2.54 -8.41
CA SER A 153 1.01 -1.19 -8.74
C SER A 153 2.16 -0.30 -9.25
N VAL A 154 3.28 -0.23 -8.52
CA VAL A 154 4.45 0.59 -8.91
C VAL A 154 5.08 0.10 -10.22
N LEU A 155 5.30 -1.21 -10.38
CA LEU A 155 5.84 -1.78 -11.62
C LEU A 155 4.90 -1.56 -12.81
N THR A 156 3.58 -1.60 -12.59
CA THR A 156 2.59 -1.29 -13.62
C THR A 156 2.61 0.19 -14.01
N LEU A 157 2.78 1.11 -13.06
CA LEU A 157 2.94 2.55 -13.34
C LEU A 157 4.22 2.83 -14.14
N THR A 158 5.32 2.17 -13.81
CA THR A 158 6.57 2.21 -14.56
C THR A 158 6.36 1.72 -15.99
N LEU A 159 5.64 0.60 -16.17
CA LEU A 159 5.32 0.04 -17.48
C LEU A 159 4.41 0.95 -18.31
N ILE A 160 3.36 1.53 -17.70
CA ILE A 160 2.49 2.52 -18.35
C ILE A 160 3.33 3.70 -18.81
N THR A 161 4.22 4.20 -17.96
CA THR A 161 5.09 5.33 -18.30
C THR A 161 6.05 4.98 -19.43
N PHE A 162 6.62 3.77 -19.43
CA PHE A 162 7.48 3.29 -20.51
C PHE A 162 6.71 3.16 -21.84
N ASP A 163 5.49 2.61 -21.85
CA ASP A 163 4.64 2.54 -23.05
C ASP A 163 4.42 3.94 -23.64
N ARG A 164 4.13 4.93 -22.78
CA ARG A 164 3.93 6.32 -23.21
C ARG A 164 5.20 6.99 -23.70
N TYR A 165 6.31 6.80 -22.98
CA TYR A 165 7.61 7.30 -23.36
C TYR A 165 8.01 6.83 -24.76
N MET A 166 7.87 5.54 -25.04
CA MET A 166 8.19 4.98 -26.34
C MET A 166 7.28 5.52 -27.45
N CYS A 167 5.99 5.69 -27.19
CA CYS A 167 5.04 6.24 -28.17
C CYS A 167 5.32 7.71 -28.51
N ILE A 168 5.67 8.53 -27.51
CA ILE A 168 5.80 9.99 -27.66
C ILE A 168 7.19 10.38 -28.17
N THR A 169 8.25 9.79 -27.62
CA THR A 169 9.63 10.16 -27.95
C THR A 169 10.11 9.49 -29.25
N TYR A 170 9.53 8.34 -29.63
CA TYR A 170 9.92 7.59 -30.83
C TYR A 170 8.72 7.26 -31.75
N PRO A 171 8.01 8.28 -32.29
CA PRO A 171 6.77 8.07 -33.04
C PRO A 171 6.94 7.31 -34.37
N LEU A 172 8.15 7.32 -34.95
CA LEU A 172 8.49 6.59 -36.19
C LEU A 172 9.13 5.22 -35.93
N SER A 173 9.20 4.80 -34.67
CA SER A 173 9.64 3.43 -34.36
C SER A 173 8.67 2.44 -35.01
N LEU A 174 9.17 1.54 -35.85
CA LEU A 174 8.41 0.44 -36.46
C LEU A 174 7.88 -0.58 -35.41
N ARG A 175 8.05 -0.30 -34.12
CA ARG A 175 7.61 -1.14 -33.02
C ARG A 175 6.09 -1.12 -32.91
N LYS A 176 5.46 -2.11 -33.53
CA LYS A 176 4.02 -2.36 -33.37
C LYS A 176 3.72 -2.70 -31.91
N ARG A 177 2.77 -1.98 -31.32
CA ARG A 177 2.25 -2.28 -29.98
C ARG A 177 1.62 -3.68 -30.00
N ASN A 178 2.19 -4.63 -29.26
CA ASN A 178 1.75 -6.02 -29.25
C ASN A 178 1.11 -6.35 -27.90
N ILE A 179 -0.18 -6.67 -27.90
CA ILE A 179 -0.91 -7.06 -26.68
C ILE A 179 -0.32 -8.34 -26.06
N ARG A 180 0.19 -9.28 -26.88
CA ARG A 180 0.81 -10.51 -26.36
C ARG A 180 2.06 -10.19 -25.54
N LEU A 181 2.90 -9.28 -26.03
CA LEU A 181 4.07 -8.81 -25.30
C LEU A 181 3.66 -8.11 -24.00
N ALA A 182 2.64 -7.24 -24.04
CA ALA A 182 2.12 -6.59 -22.84
C ALA A 182 1.61 -7.60 -21.81
N CYS A 183 0.86 -8.62 -22.23
CA CYS A 183 0.42 -9.72 -21.37
C CYS A 183 1.60 -10.48 -20.78
N THR A 184 2.61 -10.84 -21.58
CA THR A 184 3.81 -11.53 -21.10
C THR A 184 4.54 -10.71 -20.04
N ILE A 185 4.74 -9.40 -20.26
CA ILE A 185 5.39 -8.52 -19.29
C ILE A 185 4.58 -8.46 -17.98
N ILE A 186 3.26 -8.32 -18.06
CA ILE A 186 2.40 -8.30 -16.86
C ILE A 186 2.49 -9.64 -16.12
N ILE A 187 2.45 -10.78 -16.81
CA ILE A 187 2.62 -12.09 -16.16
C ILE A 187 3.97 -12.17 -15.45
N VAL A 188 5.05 -11.71 -16.09
CA VAL A 188 6.38 -11.65 -15.47
C VAL A 188 6.37 -10.79 -14.21
N ILE A 189 5.78 -9.59 -14.28
CA ILE A 189 5.62 -8.70 -13.10
C ILE A 189 4.89 -9.43 -11.98
N TRP A 190 3.74 -10.05 -12.24
CA TRP A 190 3.00 -10.79 -11.22
C TRP A 190 3.82 -11.93 -10.64
N THR A 191 4.48 -12.75 -11.47
CA THR A 191 5.28 -13.87 -10.98
C THR A 191 6.42 -13.41 -10.08
N ILE A 192 7.12 -12.33 -10.44
CA ILE A 192 8.20 -11.77 -9.63
C ILE A 192 7.63 -11.17 -8.33
N SER A 193 6.57 -10.38 -8.40
CA SER A 193 5.97 -9.76 -7.20
C SER A 193 5.39 -10.80 -6.24
N VAL A 194 4.78 -11.88 -6.74
CA VAL A 194 4.32 -13.00 -5.90
C VAL A 194 5.50 -13.70 -5.24
N LEU A 195 6.55 -14.02 -6.03
CA LEU A 195 7.75 -14.65 -5.49
C LEU A 195 8.37 -13.80 -4.38
N LEU A 196 8.54 -12.50 -4.62
CA LEU A 196 9.07 -11.57 -3.64
C LEU A 196 8.18 -11.50 -2.39
N SER A 197 6.86 -11.38 -2.55
CA SER A 197 5.95 -11.29 -1.40
C SER A 197 5.85 -12.57 -0.58
N VAL A 198 6.02 -13.75 -1.19
CA VAL A 198 5.94 -15.04 -0.48
C VAL A 198 7.30 -15.45 0.12
N LEU A 199 8.42 -14.98 -0.43
CA LEU A 199 9.76 -15.37 0.01
C LEU A 199 9.98 -15.29 1.54
N PRO A 200 9.50 -14.25 2.26
CA PRO A 200 9.68 -14.16 3.71
C PRO A 200 8.90 -15.20 4.52
N THR A 201 7.86 -15.82 3.96
CA THR A 201 7.04 -16.82 4.68
C THR A 201 7.59 -18.24 4.55
N LEU A 202 8.64 -18.46 3.75
CA LEU A 202 9.25 -19.78 3.53
C LEU A 202 10.12 -20.27 4.71
N GLY A 203 10.17 -19.53 5.82
CA GLY A 203 10.91 -19.94 7.03
C GLY A 203 12.43 -19.89 6.88
N LEU A 204 12.95 -19.07 5.97
CA LEU A 204 14.40 -18.86 5.81
C LEU A 204 14.95 -18.10 7.03
N SER A 205 16.09 -18.54 7.56
CA SER A 205 16.72 -17.95 8.75
C SER A 205 16.99 -16.45 8.61
N TYR A 206 17.25 -15.96 7.39
CA TYR A 206 17.49 -14.56 7.09
C TYR A 206 16.32 -13.63 7.47
N PHE A 207 15.06 -14.06 7.28
CA PHE A 207 13.88 -13.24 7.59
C PHE A 207 13.45 -13.36 9.06
N GLY A 208 13.93 -14.39 9.77
CA GLY A 208 13.41 -14.75 11.09
C GLY A 208 11.94 -15.15 11.05
N SER A 209 11.32 -15.25 12.24
CA SER A 209 9.92 -15.67 12.38
C SER A 209 8.90 -14.53 12.33
N TYR A 210 9.36 -13.26 12.33
CA TYR A 210 8.51 -12.10 12.59
C TYR A 210 8.49 -11.05 11.47
N PHE A 211 8.92 -11.37 10.25
CA PHE A 211 9.02 -10.39 9.15
C PHE A 211 7.69 -9.67 8.85
N TYR A 212 6.62 -10.42 8.59
CA TYR A 212 5.26 -9.87 8.46
C TYR A 212 4.56 -9.69 9.80
N ARG A 213 5.03 -10.37 10.85
CA ARG A 213 4.39 -10.41 12.18
C ARG A 213 4.91 -9.33 13.13
N ASN A 214 5.68 -8.37 12.63
CA ASN A 214 6.34 -7.35 13.45
C ASN A 214 5.40 -6.26 13.97
N ASN A 215 4.22 -6.12 13.38
CA ASN A 215 3.18 -5.18 13.81
C ASN A 215 1.79 -5.79 13.59
N ALA A 216 0.78 -5.19 14.21
CA ALA A 216 -0.60 -5.64 14.23
C ALA A 216 -1.31 -5.54 12.87
N VAL A 217 -0.82 -4.70 11.97
CA VAL A 217 -1.36 -4.52 10.62
C VAL A 217 -0.62 -5.37 9.57
N CYS A 218 0.38 -6.14 10.00
CA CYS A 218 1.13 -7.10 9.20
C CYS A 218 1.93 -6.49 8.02
N VAL A 219 2.34 -5.22 8.12
CA VAL A 219 3.07 -4.52 7.05
C VAL A 219 4.58 -4.58 7.28
N PRO A 220 5.39 -5.09 6.34
CA PRO A 220 6.83 -5.31 6.55
C PRO A 220 7.68 -4.04 6.35
N LEU A 221 7.22 -2.88 6.83
CA LEU A 221 7.98 -1.62 6.74
C LEU A 221 9.10 -1.54 7.79
N LEU A 222 8.99 -2.28 8.91
CA LEU A 222 10.00 -2.34 9.98
C LEU A 222 10.46 -0.93 10.42
N LEU A 223 9.51 -0.06 10.80
CA LEU A 223 9.80 1.31 11.24
C LEU A 223 10.13 1.41 12.73
N HIS A 224 9.50 0.56 13.56
CA HIS A 224 9.74 0.51 15.01
C HIS A 224 11.09 -0.17 15.33
N GLU A 225 11.37 -1.30 14.69
CA GLU A 225 12.64 -2.02 14.79
C GLU A 225 13.35 -2.03 13.42
N PRO A 226 14.06 -0.95 13.05
CA PRO A 226 14.60 -0.78 11.69
C PRO A 226 15.70 -1.75 11.31
N TRP A 227 16.34 -2.41 12.29
CA TRP A 227 17.45 -3.34 12.13
C TRP A 227 17.07 -4.80 12.44
N SER A 228 15.78 -5.13 12.40
CA SER A 228 15.31 -6.50 12.59
C SER A 228 15.73 -7.43 11.44
N ASN A 229 15.58 -8.74 11.60
CA ASN A 229 15.83 -9.72 10.53
C ASN A 229 15.07 -9.36 9.23
N GLY A 230 15.76 -9.47 8.09
CA GLY A 230 15.20 -9.10 6.78
C GLY A 230 15.08 -7.60 6.51
N TRP A 231 15.69 -6.72 7.31
CA TRP A 231 15.58 -5.27 7.11
C TRP A 231 16.11 -4.81 5.74
N GLU A 232 17.20 -5.39 5.22
CA GLU A 232 17.75 -5.02 3.91
C GLU A 232 16.74 -5.33 2.81
N TYR A 233 16.03 -6.44 2.94
CA TYR A 233 14.98 -6.84 2.01
C TYR A 233 13.79 -5.88 2.05
N SER A 234 13.32 -5.49 3.23
CA SER A 234 12.27 -4.47 3.39
C SER A 234 12.68 -3.13 2.76
N VAL A 235 13.93 -2.70 2.97
CA VAL A 235 14.47 -1.48 2.33
C VAL A 235 14.51 -1.62 0.82
N PHE A 236 14.97 -2.76 0.30
CA PHE A 236 14.99 -3.01 -1.14
C PHE A 236 13.60 -2.88 -1.76
N MET A 237 12.57 -3.45 -1.14
CA MET A 237 11.19 -3.42 -1.65
C MET A 237 10.57 -2.02 -1.55
N PHE A 238 10.47 -1.48 -0.33
CA PHE A 238 9.71 -0.23 -0.08
C PHE A 238 10.48 1.05 -0.37
N VAL A 239 11.82 0.97 -0.51
CA VAL A 239 12.67 2.13 -0.85
C VAL A 239 13.36 1.92 -2.19
N GLY A 240 14.10 0.84 -2.36
CA GLY A 240 14.92 0.60 -3.55
C GLY A 240 14.12 0.56 -4.86
N LEU A 241 13.18 -0.39 -4.97
CA LEU A 241 12.34 -0.56 -6.17
C LEU A 241 11.51 0.68 -6.49
N ASN A 242 11.01 1.33 -5.45
CA ASN A 242 10.23 2.56 -5.55
C ASN A 242 11.07 3.73 -6.07
N LEU A 243 12.25 3.99 -5.50
CA LEU A 243 13.15 5.05 -5.97
C LEU A 243 13.61 4.83 -7.42
N VAL A 244 13.96 3.60 -7.77
CA VAL A 244 14.35 3.25 -9.15
C VAL A 244 13.20 3.52 -10.13
N SER A 245 11.98 3.11 -9.76
CA SER A 245 10.77 3.37 -10.55
C SER A 245 10.51 4.87 -10.70
N PHE A 246 10.54 5.64 -9.62
CA PHE A 246 10.32 7.10 -9.67
C PHE A 246 11.41 7.84 -10.44
N ALA A 247 12.67 7.42 -10.34
CA ALA A 247 13.77 7.99 -11.12
C ALA A 247 13.54 7.78 -12.62
N PHE A 248 13.21 6.56 -13.02
CA PHE A 248 12.87 6.24 -14.42
C PHE A 248 11.65 7.04 -14.88
N ILE A 249 10.58 7.06 -14.09
CA ILE A 249 9.35 7.78 -14.41
C ILE A 249 9.65 9.27 -14.60
N SER A 250 10.38 9.89 -13.68
CA SER A 250 10.77 11.30 -13.75
C SER A 250 11.57 11.59 -15.02
N TYR A 251 12.57 10.76 -15.33
CA TYR A 251 13.33 10.85 -16.58
C TYR A 251 12.43 10.77 -17.82
N ALA A 252 11.55 9.78 -17.86
CA ALA A 252 10.63 9.55 -18.98
C ALA A 252 9.70 10.75 -19.20
N TYR A 253 9.11 11.33 -18.14
CA TYR A 253 8.26 12.52 -18.26
C TYR A 253 9.02 13.76 -18.70
N CYS A 254 10.23 13.97 -18.18
CA CYS A 254 11.10 15.05 -18.66
C CYS A 254 11.38 14.90 -20.16
N SER A 255 11.75 13.70 -20.60
CA SER A 255 12.01 13.42 -22.02
C SER A 255 10.76 13.63 -22.89
N MET A 256 9.60 13.09 -22.49
CA MET A 256 8.34 13.29 -23.19
C MET A 256 7.98 14.79 -23.30
N PHE A 257 8.19 15.56 -22.22
CA PHE A 257 7.96 17.00 -22.22
C PHE A 257 8.84 17.73 -23.26
N PHE A 258 10.13 17.39 -23.33
CA PHE A 258 11.04 17.96 -24.32
C PHE A 258 10.67 17.56 -25.76
N SER A 259 10.35 16.27 -26.01
CA SER A 259 9.93 15.79 -27.32
C SER A 259 8.67 16.50 -27.84
N ILE A 260 7.70 16.76 -26.97
CA ILE A 260 6.47 17.50 -27.33
C ILE A 260 6.77 18.98 -27.61
N ARG A 261 7.63 19.63 -26.81
CA ARG A 261 8.01 21.03 -27.05
C ARG A 261 8.70 21.19 -28.40
N GLN A 262 9.59 20.27 -28.75
CA GLN A 262 10.25 20.25 -30.04
C GLN A 262 9.25 20.04 -31.18
N SER A 263 8.35 19.06 -31.05
CA SER A 263 7.31 18.77 -32.06
C SER A 263 6.35 19.95 -32.27
N ARG A 264 6.03 20.70 -31.21
CA ARG A 264 5.17 21.89 -31.26
C ARG A 264 5.78 23.08 -32.00
N MET A 265 7.12 23.21 -31.99
CA MET A 265 7.80 24.25 -32.78
C MET A 265 7.70 23.97 -34.28
N VAL A 266 7.53 22.70 -34.67
CA VAL A 266 7.52 22.26 -36.07
C VAL A 266 6.11 22.15 -36.63
N LEU A 267 5.13 21.61 -35.86
CA LEU A 267 3.75 21.39 -36.31
C LEU A 267 2.73 21.63 -35.18
N ARG A 268 1.73 22.49 -35.42
CA ARG A 268 0.59 22.73 -34.52
C ARG A 268 -0.61 21.92 -35.01
N SER A 269 -0.82 20.72 -34.47
CA SER A 269 -1.93 19.84 -34.87
C SER A 269 -2.78 19.36 -33.70
N THR A 270 -4.03 18.99 -33.98
CA THR A 270 -5.00 18.43 -33.02
C THR A 270 -4.51 17.14 -32.35
N HIS A 271 -3.66 16.37 -33.03
CA HIS A 271 -3.01 15.19 -32.49
C HIS A 271 -2.08 15.52 -31.31
N VAL A 272 -1.31 16.60 -31.40
CA VAL A 272 -0.41 17.07 -30.32
C VAL A 272 -1.21 17.50 -29.08
N ASP A 273 -2.38 18.10 -29.27
CA ASP A 273 -3.25 18.52 -28.16
C ASP A 273 -3.91 17.32 -27.45
N HIS A 274 -4.27 16.25 -28.18
CA HIS A 274 -4.78 15.01 -27.60
C HIS A 274 -3.71 14.30 -26.75
N GLU A 275 -2.51 14.13 -27.29
CA GLU A 275 -1.35 13.54 -26.60
C GLU A 275 -1.00 14.31 -25.31
N ARG A 276 -1.06 15.65 -25.37
CA ARG A 276 -0.87 16.52 -24.18
C ARG A 276 -1.97 16.35 -23.14
N SER A 277 -3.22 16.20 -23.57
CA SER A 277 -4.33 15.92 -22.64
C SER A 277 -4.11 14.60 -21.93
N LEU A 278 -3.68 13.54 -22.64
CA LEU A 278 -3.37 12.24 -22.07
C LEU A 278 -2.19 12.29 -21.09
N MET A 279 -1.11 12.97 -21.46
CA MET A 279 0.07 13.18 -20.59
C MET A 279 -0.30 13.81 -19.25
N LYS A 280 -1.08 14.89 -19.24
CA LYS A 280 -1.51 15.55 -17.99
C LYS A 280 -2.22 14.59 -17.03
N ARG A 281 -2.93 13.58 -17.56
CA ARG A 281 -3.66 12.58 -16.78
C ARG A 281 -2.71 11.59 -16.13
N PHE A 282 -1.76 11.06 -16.90
CA PHE A 282 -0.75 10.13 -16.38
C PHE A 282 0.22 10.82 -15.42
N SER A 283 0.57 12.09 -15.68
CA SER A 283 1.33 12.90 -14.75
C SER A 283 0.62 13.05 -13.41
N LEU A 284 -0.71 13.21 -13.40
CA LEU A 284 -1.47 13.34 -12.16
C LEU A 284 -1.43 12.02 -11.35
N ILE A 285 -1.62 10.88 -12.00
CA ILE A 285 -1.53 9.55 -11.35
C ILE A 285 -0.13 9.31 -10.77
N VAL A 286 0.91 9.66 -11.51
CA VAL A 286 2.29 9.51 -11.06
C VAL A 286 2.62 10.45 -9.91
N ILE A 287 2.13 11.69 -9.95
CA ILE A 287 2.35 12.67 -8.88
C ILE A 287 1.65 12.22 -7.59
N THR A 288 0.43 11.68 -7.66
CA THR A 288 -0.27 11.21 -6.46
C THR A 288 0.44 10.01 -5.84
N ASP A 289 0.92 9.07 -6.65
CA ASP A 289 1.72 7.93 -6.19
C ASP A 289 3.03 8.39 -5.54
N PHE A 290 3.78 9.28 -6.22
CA PHE A 290 5.00 9.88 -5.67
C PHE A 290 4.76 10.59 -4.32
N ILE A 291 3.68 11.38 -4.20
CA ILE A 291 3.34 12.07 -2.96
C ILE A 291 3.00 11.09 -1.82
N CYS A 292 2.38 9.95 -2.13
CA CYS A 292 2.08 8.93 -1.11
C CYS A 292 3.33 8.15 -0.68
N TRP A 293 4.24 7.88 -1.61
CA TRP A 293 5.45 7.10 -1.34
C TRP A 293 6.61 7.90 -0.73
N MET A 294 6.76 9.18 -1.07
CA MET A 294 7.86 9.99 -0.53
C MET A 294 7.90 10.02 1.01
N PRO A 295 6.78 10.25 1.74
CA PRO A 295 6.78 10.18 3.20
C PRO A 295 7.24 8.82 3.74
N ILE A 296 6.82 7.72 3.10
CA ILE A 296 7.17 6.34 3.49
C ILE A 296 8.69 6.14 3.38
N ILE A 297 9.26 6.55 2.24
CA ILE A 297 10.70 6.43 1.97
C ILE A 297 11.50 7.30 2.93
N CYS A 298 11.12 8.56 3.11
CA CYS A 298 11.80 9.46 4.03
C CYS A 298 11.79 8.93 5.46
N LEU A 299 10.66 8.39 5.93
CA LEU A 299 10.56 7.83 7.27
C LEU A 299 11.36 6.54 7.44
N LYS A 300 11.38 5.66 6.43
CA LYS A 300 12.21 4.46 6.48
C LYS A 300 13.69 4.80 6.58
N LEU A 301 14.15 5.77 5.81
CA LEU A 301 15.53 6.25 5.88
C LEU A 301 15.83 6.97 7.21
N ALA A 302 14.89 7.76 7.72
CA ALA A 302 15.00 8.40 9.03
C ALA A 302 15.12 7.38 10.17
N ALA A 303 14.29 6.33 10.16
CA ALA A 303 14.32 5.25 11.14
C ALA A 303 15.68 4.51 11.11
N LEU A 304 16.22 4.23 9.92
CA LEU A 304 17.57 3.66 9.77
C LEU A 304 18.67 4.63 10.24
N GLY A 305 18.43 5.94 10.12
CA GLY A 305 19.30 6.99 10.67
C GLY A 305 19.25 7.12 12.20
N GLY A 306 18.47 6.29 12.89
CA GLY A 306 18.34 6.30 14.35
C GLY A 306 17.32 7.29 14.90
N LEU A 307 16.47 7.89 14.04
CA LEU A 307 15.38 8.74 14.51
C LEU A 307 14.23 7.88 15.02
N ASP A 308 13.86 8.10 16.29
CA ASP A 308 12.71 7.44 16.91
C ASP A 308 11.40 7.97 16.30
N ILE A 309 10.69 7.10 15.58
CA ILE A 309 9.44 7.45 14.91
C ILE A 309 8.29 7.21 15.88
N ARG A 310 7.74 8.31 16.43
CA ARG A 310 6.57 8.26 17.33
C ARG A 310 5.43 7.43 16.71
N GLY A 311 4.79 6.58 17.52
CA GLY A 311 3.74 5.66 17.10
C GLY A 311 2.58 6.31 16.32
N ASN A 312 2.15 7.51 16.70
CA ASN A 312 1.09 8.22 15.97
C ASN A 312 1.47 8.45 14.49
N LEU A 313 2.69 8.90 14.20
CA LEU A 313 3.13 9.13 12.81
C LEU A 313 3.23 7.81 12.02
N TYR A 314 3.75 6.77 12.66
CA TYR A 314 3.82 5.43 12.09
C TYR A 314 2.41 4.91 11.69
N SER A 315 1.44 5.04 12.60
CA SER A 315 0.05 4.64 12.37
C SER A 315 -0.58 5.34 11.16
N TRP A 316 -0.45 6.67 11.06
CA TRP A 316 -0.97 7.43 9.91
C TRP A 316 -0.36 6.98 8.58
N ILE A 317 0.92 6.63 8.58
CA ILE A 317 1.60 6.21 7.37
C ILE A 317 1.09 4.86 6.88
N VAL A 318 1.02 3.87 7.76
CA VAL A 318 0.67 2.51 7.38
C VAL A 318 -0.82 2.35 7.09
N ILE A 319 -1.68 3.00 7.88
CA ILE A 319 -3.13 2.80 7.80
C ILE A 319 -3.79 3.73 6.77
N PHE A 320 -3.19 4.90 6.52
CA PHE A 320 -3.77 5.90 5.62
C PHE A 320 -2.90 6.20 4.41
N ILE A 321 -1.67 6.71 4.59
CA ILE A 321 -0.86 7.22 3.46
C ILE A 321 -0.45 6.12 2.48
N LEU A 322 -0.05 4.94 2.96
CA LEU A 322 0.31 3.81 2.11
C LEU A 322 -0.88 3.33 1.24
N PRO A 323 -2.07 3.06 1.80
CA PRO A 323 -3.20 2.55 1.01
C PRO A 323 -4.00 3.62 0.26
N VAL A 324 -3.93 4.91 0.61
CA VAL A 324 -4.85 5.93 0.05
C VAL A 324 -4.70 6.07 -1.46
N ASN A 325 -3.49 5.86 -2.02
CA ASN A 325 -3.28 5.98 -3.45
C ASN A 325 -4.13 4.97 -4.26
N SER A 326 -4.28 3.74 -3.75
CA SER A 326 -5.12 2.70 -4.35
C SER A 326 -6.61 3.07 -4.38
N ALA A 327 -7.09 3.87 -3.42
CA ALA A 327 -8.46 4.38 -3.42
C ALA A 327 -8.65 5.60 -4.34
N LEU A 328 -7.59 6.41 -4.54
CA LEU A 328 -7.63 7.59 -5.40
C LEU A 328 -7.55 7.22 -6.88
N ASN A 329 -6.82 6.17 -7.24
CA ASN A 329 -6.60 5.73 -8.63
C ASN A 329 -7.89 5.67 -9.48
N PRO A 330 -8.99 5.05 -9.04
CA PRO A 330 -10.28 5.09 -9.73
C PRO A 330 -10.82 6.50 -10.03
N LEU A 331 -10.70 7.43 -9.06
CA LEU A 331 -11.08 8.83 -9.26
C LEU A 331 -10.19 9.48 -10.32
N LEU A 332 -8.90 9.19 -10.30
CA LEU A 332 -7.98 9.72 -11.31
C LEU A 332 -8.28 9.18 -12.71
N TYR A 333 -8.70 7.91 -12.86
CA TYR A 333 -9.09 7.36 -14.17
C TYR A 333 -10.42 7.92 -14.67
N THR A 334 -11.39 8.12 -13.78
CA THR A 334 -12.76 8.56 -14.12
C THR A 334 -12.86 10.08 -14.27
N LEU A 335 -12.25 10.87 -13.38
CA LEU A 335 -12.26 12.33 -13.44
C LEU A 335 -11.55 12.86 -14.69
N THR A 336 -10.56 12.12 -15.17
CA THR A 336 -9.77 12.53 -16.33
C THR A 336 -10.36 12.13 -17.68
N THR A 337 -11.38 11.26 -17.72
CA THR A 337 -11.96 10.75 -18.97
C THR A 337 -13.39 11.28 -19.17
N LYS A 338 -13.54 12.37 -19.92
CA LYS A 338 -14.87 12.97 -20.25
C LYS A 338 -15.83 11.97 -20.89
N VAL A 339 -15.31 11.10 -21.77
CA VAL A 339 -16.09 10.07 -22.48
C VAL A 339 -16.58 8.98 -21.54
N PHE A 340 -15.76 8.53 -20.59
CA PHE A 340 -16.18 7.56 -19.57
C PHE A 340 -17.26 8.15 -18.67
N LYS A 341 -17.11 9.40 -18.22
CA LYS A 341 -18.15 10.10 -17.45
C LYS A 341 -19.48 10.16 -18.20
N GLN A 342 -19.50 10.61 -19.46
CA GLN A 342 -20.73 10.69 -20.24
C GLN A 342 -21.34 9.31 -20.52
N THR A 343 -20.53 8.32 -20.87
CA THR A 343 -21.03 6.98 -21.22
C THR A 343 -21.50 6.19 -19.99
N PHE A 344 -20.77 6.29 -18.88
CA PHE A 344 -21.15 5.67 -17.61
C PHE A 344 -22.45 6.27 -17.07
N TRP A 345 -22.56 7.61 -17.04
CA TRP A 345 -23.80 8.27 -16.62
C TRP A 345 -24.98 7.93 -17.54
N ASN A 346 -24.80 7.91 -18.86
CA ASN A 346 -25.88 7.56 -19.79
C ASN A 346 -26.34 6.10 -19.62
N ARG A 347 -25.43 5.15 -19.36
CA ARG A 347 -25.79 3.75 -19.10
C ARG A 347 -26.41 3.54 -17.73
N LEU A 348 -25.87 4.19 -16.69
CA LEU A 348 -26.43 4.13 -15.34
C LEU A 348 -27.85 4.71 -15.32
N TYR A 349 -28.05 5.85 -15.98
CA TYR A 349 -29.36 6.46 -16.19
C TYR A 349 -30.31 5.50 -16.90
N ASN A 350 -29.88 4.84 -17.99
CA ASN A 350 -30.72 3.87 -18.70
C ASN A 350 -31.07 2.62 -17.86
N ILE A 351 -30.18 2.16 -16.97
CA ILE A 351 -30.45 1.03 -16.07
C ILE A 351 -31.45 1.44 -14.97
N ILE A 352 -31.30 2.66 -14.41
CA ILE A 352 -32.20 3.18 -13.38
C ILE A 352 -33.59 3.47 -13.97
N CYS A 353 -33.67 4.08 -15.15
CA CYS A 353 -34.94 4.36 -15.82
C CYS A 353 -35.64 3.09 -16.34
N ARG A 354 -34.91 2.03 -16.73
CA ARG A 354 -35.53 0.73 -17.09
C ARG A 354 -36.16 -0.02 -15.91
N ARG A 355 -35.93 0.40 -14.66
CA ARG A 355 -36.60 -0.15 -13.47
C ARG A 355 -37.92 0.56 -13.12
N ASN A 356 -38.26 1.64 -13.82
CA ASN A 356 -39.46 2.46 -13.58
C ASN A 356 -40.52 2.33 -14.71
N VAL A 357 -40.44 1.28 -15.53
CA VAL A 357 -41.47 0.83 -16.47
C VAL A 357 -41.72 -0.64 -16.20
#